data_AF-F8DI54-F1
#
_entry.id   AF-F8DI54-F1
#
_cell.length_a   1.000
_cell.length_b   1.000
_cell.length_c   1.000
_cell.angle_alpha   90.00
_cell.angle_beta   90.00
_cell.angle_gamma   90.00
#
_symmetry.space_group_name_H-M   'P 1'
#
loop_
_entity.id
_entity.type
_entity.pdbx_description
1 polymer ?
#
loop_
_entity_poly.entity_id
_entity_poly.type
_entity_poly.pdbx_seq_one_letter_code
_entity_poly.pdbx_strand_id
1 'polypeptide(L)'
;MNNKEFEDLFYKVPEGVDYADILEDVDLEDVPEETIQKLTSLLDSDDDYIRFQVSRLLTIWGIREGFDVLTQMFSQGQLEWMISHRLYGYDDTNRIILDALKGYWATQSDSGNGDQARKDIFPYVCQIIDQAGNNYYDISYFYYLVEDNGFSEYIPYLKHFLSTIMDKPEDNYWRIHDTLELFLKVEPDYVTQLLKEKQQSLGDFGIEDKGERN
;
A
#
# COMPACT_ATOMS: atom_id res chain seq x y z
N MET A 1 23.97 0.30 15.51
CA MET A 1 24.05 1.25 14.38
C MET A 1 23.97 2.67 14.93
N ASN A 2 24.77 3.60 14.41
CA ASN A 2 24.67 5.02 14.80
C ASN A 2 23.71 5.79 13.87
N ASN A 3 23.30 7.01 14.24
CA ASN A 3 22.32 7.77 13.45
C ASN A 3 22.79 8.05 12.02
N LYS A 4 24.06 8.38 11.80
CA LYS A 4 24.55 8.64 10.44
C LYS A 4 24.50 7.38 9.59
N GLU A 5 24.92 6.25 10.15
CA GLU A 5 24.87 4.96 9.49
C GLU A 5 23.43 4.52 9.19
N PHE A 6 22.47 4.87 10.05
CA PHE A 6 21.05 4.67 9.81
C PHE A 6 20.57 5.53 8.62
N GLU A 7 20.82 6.84 8.66
CA GLU A 7 20.42 7.77 7.60
C GLU A 7 21.02 7.37 6.24
N ASP A 8 22.31 7.04 6.22
CA ASP A 8 23.02 6.60 5.01
C ASP A 8 22.45 5.27 4.47
N LEU A 9 21.90 4.40 5.33
CA LEU A 9 21.42 3.08 4.93
C LEU A 9 19.95 3.08 4.46
N PHE A 10 19.10 3.92 5.06
CA PHE A 10 17.65 3.90 4.80
C PHE A 10 17.13 5.07 3.96
N TYR A 11 17.89 6.16 3.83
CA TYR A 11 17.40 7.39 3.18
C TYR A 11 18.32 7.97 2.11
N LYS A 12 19.60 7.60 2.11
CA LYS A 12 20.54 8.13 1.13
C LYS A 12 20.38 7.44 -0.23
N VAL A 13 19.94 8.22 -1.22
CA VAL A 13 19.96 7.82 -2.64
C VAL A 13 21.42 7.63 -3.11
N PRO A 14 21.74 6.55 -3.85
CA PRO A 14 23.09 6.31 -4.38
C PRO A 14 23.61 7.44 -5.26
N GLU A 15 24.93 7.65 -5.28
CA GLU A 15 25.56 8.66 -6.14
C GLU A 15 25.38 8.29 -7.62
N GLY A 16 24.83 9.20 -8.42
CA GLY A 16 24.62 9.00 -9.86
C GLY A 16 23.17 8.70 -10.24
N VAL A 17 22.30 8.41 -9.27
CA VAL A 17 20.85 8.32 -9.49
C VAL A 17 20.26 9.74 -9.51
N ASP A 18 19.69 10.15 -10.66
CA ASP A 18 19.10 11.47 -10.86
C ASP A 18 17.58 11.45 -11.12
N TYR A 19 16.97 10.26 -11.17
CA TYR A 19 15.55 10.06 -11.42
C TYR A 19 14.71 9.86 -10.15
N ALA A 20 15.35 9.63 -9.00
CA ALA A 20 14.69 9.36 -7.72
C ALA A 20 15.13 10.34 -6.63
N ASP A 21 14.16 10.89 -5.90
CA ASP A 21 14.39 11.79 -4.77
C ASP A 21 14.51 11.03 -3.43
N ILE A 22 14.03 9.79 -3.37
CA ILE A 22 14.04 8.93 -2.18
C ILE A 22 14.56 7.53 -2.52
N LEU A 23 15.19 6.88 -1.54
CA LEU A 23 15.82 5.57 -1.73
C LEU A 23 14.83 4.46 -2.13
N GLU A 24 13.58 4.56 -1.66
CA GLU A 24 12.51 3.60 -1.96
C GLU A 24 12.15 3.57 -3.45
N ASP A 25 12.35 4.67 -4.19
CA ASP A 25 12.05 4.78 -5.62
C ASP A 25 13.24 4.41 -6.52
N VAL A 26 14.38 4.01 -5.93
CA VAL A 26 15.58 3.62 -6.68
C VAL A 26 15.43 2.19 -7.17
N ASP A 27 15.72 1.95 -8.45
CA ASP A 27 15.72 0.61 -9.03
C ASP A 27 16.82 -0.25 -8.38
N LEU A 28 16.51 -1.53 -8.13
CA LEU A 28 17.43 -2.45 -7.44
C LEU A 28 18.81 -2.53 -8.12
N GLU A 29 18.88 -2.38 -9.44
CA GLU A 29 20.13 -2.44 -10.22
C GLU A 29 21.09 -1.26 -9.96
N ASP A 30 20.57 -0.13 -9.48
CA ASP A 30 21.34 1.06 -9.13
C ASP A 30 21.75 1.08 -7.64
N VAL A 31 21.24 0.12 -6.85
CA VAL A 31 21.59 0.00 -5.43
C VAL A 31 22.90 -0.78 -5.29
N PRO A 32 23.92 -0.24 -4.56
CA PRO A 32 25.15 -0.97 -4.32
C PRO A 32 24.93 -2.33 -3.65
N GLU A 33 25.58 -3.39 -4.15
CA GLU A 33 25.45 -4.75 -3.60
C GLU A 33 25.79 -4.80 -2.11
N GLU A 34 26.78 -4.03 -1.67
CA GLU A 34 27.16 -3.92 -0.25
C GLU A 34 26.04 -3.36 0.64
N THR A 35 25.20 -2.46 0.10
CA THR A 35 24.02 -1.92 0.78
C THR A 35 22.99 -3.02 0.95
N ILE A 36 22.71 -3.79 -0.10
CA ILE A 36 21.77 -4.93 -0.06
C ILE A 36 22.25 -5.96 0.96
N GLN A 37 23.52 -6.40 0.88
CA GLN A 37 24.08 -7.37 1.82
C GLN A 37 24.00 -6.91 3.28
N LYS A 38 24.28 -5.62 3.52
CA LYS A 38 24.16 -5.03 4.85
C LYS A 38 22.71 -5.02 5.35
N LEU A 39 21.76 -4.61 4.52
CA LEU A 39 20.33 -4.67 4.85
C LEU A 39 19.91 -6.11 5.14
N THR A 40 20.22 -7.08 4.28
CA THR A 40 19.89 -8.50 4.51
C THR A 40 20.43 -9.01 5.85
N SER A 41 21.65 -8.60 6.25
CA SER A 41 22.21 -8.98 7.56
C SER A 41 21.44 -8.43 8.78
N LEU A 42 20.60 -7.43 8.59
CA LEU A 42 19.79 -6.79 9.63
C LEU A 42 18.36 -7.37 9.72
N LEU A 43 17.98 -8.33 8.87
CA LEU A 43 16.67 -8.99 8.93
C LEU A 43 16.45 -9.78 10.24
N ASP A 44 17.52 -10.19 10.91
CA ASP A 44 17.48 -10.87 12.22
C ASP A 44 17.74 -9.90 13.39
N SER A 45 17.70 -8.58 13.18
CA SER A 45 17.98 -7.59 14.24
C SER A 45 17.00 -7.71 15.40
N ASP A 46 17.47 -7.73 16.65
CA ASP A 46 16.62 -7.71 17.86
C ASP A 46 15.82 -6.40 18.05
N ASP A 47 16.07 -5.39 17.23
CA ASP A 47 15.32 -4.13 17.20
C ASP A 47 14.20 -4.24 16.16
N ASP A 48 12.95 -4.32 16.63
CA ASP A 48 11.78 -4.48 15.77
C ASP A 48 11.61 -3.35 14.75
N TYR A 49 12.00 -2.12 15.11
CA TYR A 49 11.93 -0.99 14.17
C TYR A 49 12.97 -1.14 13.07
N ILE A 50 14.21 -1.49 13.40
CA ILE A 50 15.24 -1.77 12.38
C ILE A 50 14.79 -2.93 11.49
N ARG A 51 14.28 -4.02 12.09
CA ARG A 51 13.79 -5.19 11.36
C ARG A 51 12.66 -4.82 10.39
N PHE A 52 11.72 -3.99 10.84
CA PHE A 52 10.65 -3.45 10.00
C PHE A 52 11.17 -2.57 8.86
N GLN A 53 12.07 -1.62 9.13
CA GLN A 53 12.61 -0.72 8.10
C GLN A 53 13.37 -1.50 7.01
N VAL A 54 14.18 -2.46 7.42
CA VAL A 54 14.97 -3.31 6.50
C VAL A 54 14.06 -4.19 5.66
N SER A 55 13.15 -4.92 6.31
CA SER A 55 12.25 -5.83 5.61
C SER A 55 11.37 -5.07 4.63
N ARG A 56 10.87 -3.87 4.99
CA ARG A 56 10.14 -2.98 4.08
C ARG A 56 10.96 -2.60 2.84
N LEU A 57 12.16 -2.07 3.03
CA LEU A 57 12.97 -1.56 1.92
C LEU A 57 13.37 -2.70 0.96
N LEU A 58 13.79 -3.84 1.50
CA LEU A 58 14.08 -5.03 0.69
C LEU A 58 12.83 -5.54 -0.04
N THR A 59 11.65 -5.47 0.59
CA THR A 59 10.37 -5.83 -0.05
C THR A 59 10.07 -4.93 -1.25
N ILE A 60 10.24 -3.61 -1.12
CA ILE A 60 10.02 -2.64 -2.22
C ILE A 60 10.86 -3.03 -3.44
N TRP A 61 12.12 -3.37 -3.23
CA TRP A 61 13.04 -3.84 -4.28
C TRP A 61 12.82 -5.29 -4.71
N GLY A 62 11.69 -5.90 -4.37
CA GLY A 62 11.36 -7.25 -4.82
C GLY A 62 12.19 -8.37 -4.17
N ILE A 63 12.98 -8.11 -3.12
CA ILE A 63 13.83 -9.13 -2.49
C ILE A 63 12.97 -10.02 -1.57
N ARG A 64 12.99 -11.33 -1.84
CA ARG A 64 12.09 -12.30 -1.21
C ARG A 64 12.27 -12.39 0.30
N GLU A 65 13.51 -12.36 0.78
CA GLU A 65 13.84 -12.44 2.20
C GLU A 65 13.25 -11.25 2.98
N GLY A 66 13.25 -10.06 2.37
CA GLY A 66 12.58 -8.89 2.92
C GLY A 66 11.07 -9.09 3.02
N PHE A 67 10.45 -9.56 1.93
CA PHE A 67 9.02 -9.84 1.86
C PHE A 67 8.58 -10.86 2.91
N ASP A 68 9.31 -11.97 3.06
CA ASP A 68 8.98 -13.03 4.01
C ASP A 68 9.04 -12.54 5.46
N VAL A 69 10.05 -11.75 5.82
CA VAL A 69 10.16 -11.17 7.17
C VAL A 69 9.07 -10.13 7.43
N LEU A 70 8.83 -9.21 6.48
CA LEU A 70 7.81 -8.17 6.63
C LEU A 70 6.44 -8.78 6.85
N THR A 71 6.07 -9.76 6.02
CA THR A 71 4.76 -10.43 6.08
C THR A 71 4.62 -11.34 7.30
N GLN A 72 5.71 -11.95 7.76
CA GLN A 72 5.74 -12.67 9.03
C GLN A 72 5.47 -11.73 10.22
N MET A 73 6.18 -10.59 10.30
CA MET A 73 5.98 -9.59 11.36
C MET A 73 4.54 -9.05 11.34
N PHE A 74 4.00 -8.76 10.15
CA PHE A 74 2.61 -8.34 9.96
C PHE A 74 1.63 -9.40 10.47
N SER A 75 1.81 -10.66 10.08
CA SER A 75 0.94 -11.78 10.50
C SER A 75 0.99 -12.03 12.01
N GLN A 76 2.10 -11.69 12.66
CA GLN A 76 2.29 -11.82 14.11
C GLN A 76 1.77 -10.61 14.90
N GLY A 77 1.27 -9.56 14.23
CA GLY A 77 0.75 -8.35 14.89
C GLY A 77 1.83 -7.48 15.52
N GLN A 78 3.07 -7.54 15.01
CA GLN A 78 4.22 -6.84 15.60
C GLN A 78 4.41 -5.41 15.08
N LEU A 79 3.62 -4.98 14.09
CA LEU A 79 3.88 -3.75 13.33
C LEU A 79 3.00 -2.57 13.72
N GLU A 80 2.19 -2.67 14.79
CA GLU A 80 1.39 -1.52 15.23
C GLU A 80 2.30 -0.35 15.65
N TRP A 81 1.94 0.85 15.21
CA TRP A 81 2.59 2.11 15.55
C TRP A 81 4.06 2.27 15.14
N MET A 82 4.54 1.48 14.16
CA MET A 82 5.90 1.64 13.62
C MET A 82 6.06 2.97 12.87
N ILE A 83 5.01 3.44 12.20
CA ILE A 83 4.97 4.71 11.48
C ILE A 83 3.75 5.53 11.92
N SER A 84 3.99 6.68 12.53
CA SER A 84 2.94 7.65 12.85
C SER A 84 2.74 8.65 11.72
N HIS A 85 1.49 8.89 11.33
CA HIS A 85 1.14 9.87 10.30
C HIS A 85 1.58 11.27 10.73
N ARG A 86 2.44 11.92 9.94
CA ARG A 86 3.13 13.16 10.31
C ARG A 86 2.21 14.32 10.71
N LEU A 87 1.03 14.44 10.08
CA LEU A 87 0.11 15.57 10.30
C LEU A 87 -0.99 15.27 11.31
N TYR A 88 -1.41 14.01 11.44
CA TYR A 88 -2.64 13.64 12.13
C TYR A 88 -2.41 12.64 13.27
N GLY A 89 -1.22 12.05 13.35
CA GLY A 89 -0.78 11.21 14.46
C GLY A 89 -1.44 9.84 14.56
N TYR A 90 -2.25 9.42 13.57
CA TYR A 90 -2.75 8.04 13.52
C TYR A 90 -1.66 7.07 13.05
N ASP A 91 -1.87 5.78 13.26
CA ASP A 91 -0.96 4.74 12.78
C ASP A 91 -1.10 4.55 11.26
N ASP A 92 -0.02 4.83 10.54
CA ASP A 92 0.06 4.77 9.08
C ASP A 92 0.83 3.53 8.60
N THR A 93 1.21 2.64 9.52
CA THR A 93 2.09 1.51 9.22
C THR A 93 1.51 0.60 8.15
N ASN A 94 0.21 0.29 8.19
CA ASN A 94 -0.41 -0.57 7.19
C ASN A 94 -0.44 0.04 5.78
N ARG A 95 -0.57 1.37 5.65
CA ARG A 95 -0.44 2.03 4.34
C ARG A 95 0.97 1.87 3.81
N ILE A 96 1.97 2.06 4.67
CA ILE A 96 3.37 1.89 4.32
C ILE A 96 3.70 0.43 3.94
N ILE A 97 3.09 -0.56 4.60
CA ILE A 97 3.21 -1.97 4.20
C ILE A 97 2.54 -2.19 2.84
N LEU A 98 1.36 -1.62 2.60
CA LEU A 98 0.66 -1.70 1.31
C LEU A 98 1.52 -1.12 0.19
N ASP A 99 2.20 -0.01 0.43
CA ASP A 99 3.18 0.59 -0.50
C ASP A 99 4.33 -0.38 -0.82
N ALA A 100 4.89 -1.03 0.20
CA ALA A 100 5.93 -2.03 0.01
C ALA A 100 5.47 -3.26 -0.78
N LEU A 101 4.26 -3.77 -0.52
CA LEU A 101 3.69 -4.90 -1.27
C LEU A 101 3.46 -4.56 -2.75
N LYS A 102 3.06 -3.32 -3.05
CA LYS A 102 2.97 -2.84 -4.44
C LYS A 102 4.34 -2.80 -5.10
N GLY A 103 5.35 -2.27 -4.42
CA GLY A 103 6.74 -2.24 -4.91
C GLY A 103 7.29 -3.64 -5.19
N TYR A 104 7.05 -4.59 -4.27
CA TYR A 104 7.41 -6.00 -4.46
C TYR A 104 6.80 -6.57 -5.74
N TRP A 105 5.50 -6.38 -5.94
CA TRP A 105 4.84 -6.85 -7.15
C TRP A 105 5.39 -6.17 -8.41
N ALA A 106 5.58 -4.85 -8.41
CA ALA A 106 6.08 -4.11 -9.55
C ALA A 106 7.46 -4.62 -9.98
N THR A 107 8.41 -4.66 -9.04
CA THR A 107 9.78 -5.14 -9.30
C THR A 107 9.81 -6.60 -9.77
N GLN A 108 8.99 -7.47 -9.16
CA GLN A 108 8.88 -8.87 -9.59
C GLN A 108 8.21 -9.00 -10.97
N SER A 109 7.26 -8.13 -11.29
CA SER A 109 6.59 -8.09 -12.59
C SER A 109 7.56 -7.72 -13.71
N ASP A 110 8.41 -6.71 -13.49
CA ASP A 110 9.45 -6.31 -14.45
C ASP A 110 10.47 -7.44 -14.70
N SER A 111 10.69 -8.27 -13.68
CA SER A 111 11.51 -9.49 -13.75
C SER A 111 10.79 -10.72 -14.32
N GLY A 112 9.53 -10.60 -14.74
CA GLY A 112 8.73 -11.69 -15.33
C GLY A 112 8.02 -12.61 -14.34
N ASN A 113 8.01 -12.28 -13.05
CA ASN A 113 7.40 -13.09 -11.97
C ASN A 113 6.08 -12.49 -11.43
N GLY A 114 5.46 -11.54 -12.15
CA GLY A 114 4.31 -10.77 -11.68
C GLY A 114 3.11 -11.60 -11.22
N ASP A 115 2.79 -12.71 -11.91
CA ASP A 115 1.68 -13.61 -11.53
C ASP A 115 1.92 -14.30 -10.18
N GLN A 116 3.17 -14.67 -9.87
CA GLN A 116 3.51 -15.26 -8.59
C GLN A 116 3.50 -14.19 -7.50
N ALA A 117 4.10 -13.03 -7.76
CA ALA A 117 4.10 -11.93 -6.79
C ALA A 117 2.69 -11.45 -6.46
N ARG A 118 1.78 -11.38 -7.44
CA ARG A 118 0.35 -11.08 -7.23
C ARG A 118 -0.31 -12.07 -6.26
N LYS A 119 -0.03 -13.37 -6.40
CA LYS A 119 -0.53 -14.40 -5.47
C LYS A 119 0.10 -14.28 -4.08
N ASP A 120 1.38 -13.93 -4.01
CA ASP A 120 2.11 -13.79 -2.76
C ASP A 120 1.56 -12.62 -1.92
N ILE A 121 1.32 -11.46 -2.54
CA ILE A 121 0.82 -10.28 -1.82
C ILE A 121 -0.66 -10.37 -1.45
N PHE A 122 -1.44 -11.18 -2.18
CA PHE A 122 -2.90 -11.28 -2.05
C PHE A 122 -3.42 -11.39 -0.61
N PRO A 123 -3.01 -12.38 0.22
CA PRO A 123 -3.56 -12.53 1.56
C PRO A 123 -3.31 -11.30 2.45
N TYR A 124 -2.16 -10.65 2.31
CA TYR A 124 -1.76 -9.52 3.15
C TYR A 124 -2.48 -8.24 2.74
N VAL A 125 -2.62 -7.99 1.42
CA VAL A 125 -3.40 -6.87 0.90
C VAL A 125 -4.86 -6.98 1.34
N CYS A 126 -5.46 -8.16 1.25
CA CYS A 126 -6.84 -8.38 1.72
C CYS A 126 -7.01 -8.06 3.20
N GLN A 127 -6.06 -8.46 4.04
CA GLN A 127 -6.08 -8.15 5.47
C GLN A 127 -5.91 -6.65 5.73
N ILE A 128 -5.06 -5.95 4.97
CA ILE A 128 -4.89 -4.49 5.07
C ILE A 128 -6.19 -3.77 4.67
N ILE A 129 -6.83 -4.17 3.57
CA ILE A 129 -8.11 -3.58 3.13
C ILE A 129 -9.20 -3.76 4.20
N ASP A 130 -9.30 -4.95 4.78
CA ASP A 130 -10.27 -5.23 5.85
C ASP A 130 -10.01 -4.36 7.09
N GLN A 131 -8.76 -4.26 7.52
CA GLN A 131 -8.36 -3.41 8.64
C GLN A 131 -8.57 -1.92 8.34
N ALA A 132 -8.48 -1.49 7.08
CA ALA A 132 -8.68 -0.09 6.69
C ALA A 132 -10.09 0.40 7.06
N GLY A 133 -11.11 -0.45 7.02
CA GLY A 133 -12.50 -0.06 7.34
C GLY A 133 -12.68 0.51 8.75
N ASN A 134 -11.79 0.16 9.69
CA ASN A 134 -11.83 0.63 11.09
C ASN A 134 -10.65 1.55 11.46
N ASN A 135 -9.81 1.93 10.49
CA ASN A 135 -8.63 2.77 10.67
C ASN A 135 -8.68 3.98 9.72
N TYR A 136 -7.77 4.93 9.93
CA TYR A 136 -7.78 6.22 9.22
C TYR A 136 -6.85 6.29 8.00
N TYR A 137 -6.00 5.28 7.80
CA TYR A 137 -5.07 5.29 6.67
C TYR A 137 -5.79 5.08 5.33
N ASP A 138 -5.23 5.70 4.29
CA ASP A 138 -5.75 5.64 2.94
C ASP A 138 -5.19 4.43 2.17
N ILE A 139 -6.00 3.88 1.27
CA ILE A 139 -5.65 2.76 0.38
C ILE A 139 -5.82 3.11 -1.10
N SER A 140 -6.18 4.35 -1.45
CA SER A 140 -6.47 4.77 -2.83
C SER A 140 -5.31 4.54 -3.80
N TYR A 141 -4.07 4.68 -3.34
CA TYR A 141 -2.87 4.39 -4.12
C TYR A 141 -2.71 2.93 -4.54
N PHE A 142 -3.54 2.02 -4.04
CA PHE A 142 -3.59 0.62 -4.50
C PHE A 142 -4.56 0.43 -5.68
N TYR A 143 -5.48 1.36 -5.90
CA TYR A 143 -6.59 1.18 -6.84
C TYR A 143 -6.16 0.99 -8.29
N TYR A 144 -5.01 1.57 -8.71
CA TYR A 144 -4.44 1.35 -10.04
C TYR A 144 -4.18 -0.13 -10.35
N LEU A 145 -3.91 -0.97 -9.35
CA LEU A 145 -3.75 -2.41 -9.57
C LEU A 145 -5.07 -3.09 -9.97
N VAL A 146 -6.18 -2.57 -9.47
CA VAL A 146 -7.52 -3.06 -9.80
C VAL A 146 -7.96 -2.52 -11.16
N GLU A 147 -7.87 -1.20 -11.37
CA GLU A 147 -8.37 -0.56 -12.60
C GLU A 147 -7.50 -0.81 -13.83
N ASP A 148 -6.17 -0.75 -13.69
CA ASP A 148 -5.26 -0.83 -14.85
C ASP A 148 -4.60 -2.21 -15.00
N ASN A 149 -4.45 -2.97 -13.92
CA ASN A 149 -3.76 -4.27 -13.93
C ASN A 149 -4.70 -5.48 -13.75
N GLY A 150 -6.01 -5.25 -13.66
CA GLY A 150 -7.01 -6.32 -13.66
C GLY A 150 -6.99 -7.17 -12.39
N PHE A 151 -6.65 -6.59 -11.23
CA PHE A 151 -6.64 -7.28 -9.94
C PHE A 151 -8.07 -7.41 -9.35
N SER A 152 -8.97 -8.01 -10.12
CA SER A 152 -10.40 -8.16 -9.80
C SER A 152 -10.68 -8.96 -8.53
N GLU A 153 -9.74 -9.77 -8.05
CA GLU A 153 -9.85 -10.56 -6.83
C GLU A 153 -9.97 -9.71 -5.56
N TYR A 154 -9.55 -8.44 -5.60
CA TYR A 154 -9.74 -7.50 -4.49
C TYR A 154 -11.11 -6.83 -4.48
N ILE A 155 -11.90 -6.92 -5.57
CA ILE A 155 -13.22 -6.27 -5.67
C ILE A 155 -14.13 -6.61 -4.49
N PRO A 156 -14.30 -7.88 -4.05
CA PRO A 156 -15.15 -8.19 -2.91
C PRO A 156 -14.71 -7.50 -1.61
N TYR A 157 -13.40 -7.37 -1.38
CA TYR A 157 -12.84 -6.72 -0.19
C TYR A 157 -13.02 -5.21 -0.25
N LEU A 158 -12.81 -4.60 -1.41
CA LEU A 158 -13.02 -3.17 -1.63
C LEU A 158 -14.50 -2.78 -1.54
N LYS A 159 -15.41 -3.66 -1.96
CA LYS A 159 -16.86 -3.47 -1.76
C LYS A 159 -17.20 -3.46 -0.28
N HIS A 160 -16.68 -4.43 0.47
CA HIS A 160 -16.88 -4.50 1.91
C HIS A 160 -16.33 -3.24 2.59
N PHE A 161 -15.10 -2.85 2.25
CA PHE A 161 -14.46 -1.63 2.73
C PHE A 161 -15.34 -0.40 2.49
N LEU A 162 -15.76 -0.16 1.24
CA LEU A 162 -16.62 0.98 0.88
C LEU A 162 -17.92 0.98 1.68
N SER A 163 -18.60 -0.16 1.74
CA SER A 163 -19.85 -0.29 2.50
C SER A 163 -19.67 0.05 3.99
N THR A 164 -18.52 -0.32 4.57
CA THR A 164 -18.18 -0.07 5.98
C THR A 164 -17.89 1.40 6.24
N ILE A 165 -17.04 2.04 5.43
CA ILE A 165 -16.68 3.46 5.66
C ILE A 165 -17.86 4.41 5.38
N MET A 166 -18.80 4.02 4.52
CA MET A 166 -20.03 4.78 4.26
C MET A 166 -21.00 4.84 5.45
N ASP A 167 -20.80 4.04 6.51
CA ASP A 167 -21.58 4.18 7.75
C ASP A 167 -21.18 5.41 8.58
N LYS A 168 -20.03 6.03 8.28
CA LYS A 168 -19.52 7.27 8.90
C LYS A 168 -18.91 8.20 7.85
N PRO A 169 -19.72 8.78 6.95
CA PRO A 169 -19.24 9.55 5.81
C PRO A 169 -18.47 10.82 6.21
N GLU A 170 -18.78 11.41 7.36
CA GLU A 170 -18.09 12.59 7.91
C GLU A 170 -16.62 12.33 8.23
N ASP A 171 -16.28 11.11 8.64
CA ASP A 171 -14.91 10.70 8.98
C ASP A 171 -14.15 10.15 7.76
N ASN A 172 -14.87 9.84 6.66
CA ASN A 172 -14.35 9.06 5.54
C ASN A 172 -14.55 9.72 4.17
N TYR A 173 -14.92 11.00 4.11
CA TYR A 173 -15.30 11.68 2.88
C TYR A 173 -14.38 11.37 1.68
N TRP A 174 -13.07 11.59 1.82
CA TRP A 174 -12.10 11.36 0.74
C TRP A 174 -11.93 9.89 0.39
N ARG A 175 -11.90 9.01 1.41
CA ARG A 175 -11.79 7.56 1.19
C ARG A 175 -13.01 7.02 0.46
N ILE A 176 -14.20 7.54 0.76
CA ILE A 176 -15.43 7.20 0.04
C ILE A 176 -15.36 7.73 -1.38
N HIS A 177 -14.98 9.00 -1.56
CA HIS A 177 -14.81 9.63 -2.87
C HIS A 177 -13.92 8.79 -3.78
N ASP A 178 -12.69 8.50 -3.36
CA ASP A 178 -11.71 7.78 -4.17
C ASP A 178 -12.19 6.35 -4.50
N THR A 179 -12.84 5.69 -3.55
CA THR A 179 -13.34 4.32 -3.75
C THR A 179 -14.57 4.28 -4.66
N LEU A 180 -15.43 5.29 -4.61
CA LEU A 180 -16.53 5.45 -5.56
C LEU A 180 -15.99 5.72 -6.97
N GLU A 181 -14.96 6.55 -7.13
CA GLU A 181 -14.33 6.78 -8.43
C GLU A 181 -13.77 5.49 -9.04
N LEU A 182 -13.12 4.64 -8.24
CA LEU A 182 -12.71 3.31 -8.67
C LEU A 182 -13.92 2.50 -9.16
N PHE A 183 -14.98 2.37 -8.35
CA PHE A 183 -16.11 1.53 -8.70
C PHE A 183 -16.94 2.07 -9.87
N LEU A 184 -16.95 3.38 -10.11
CA LEU A 184 -17.56 3.95 -11.32
C LEU A 184 -16.84 3.49 -12.59
N LYS A 185 -15.53 3.21 -12.53
CA LYS A 185 -14.76 2.68 -13.66
C LYS A 185 -14.93 1.16 -13.81
N VAL A 186 -14.89 0.41 -12.71
CA VAL A 186 -14.83 -1.07 -12.77
C VAL A 186 -16.20 -1.75 -12.68
N GLU A 187 -17.13 -1.24 -11.87
CA GLU A 187 -18.47 -1.82 -11.67
C GLU A 187 -19.54 -0.74 -11.35
N PRO A 188 -19.93 0.11 -12.32
CA PRO A 188 -20.82 1.26 -12.08
C PRO A 188 -22.23 0.87 -11.57
N ASP A 189 -22.73 -0.31 -11.92
CA ASP A 189 -24.01 -0.82 -11.43
C ASP A 189 -23.99 -1.03 -9.90
N TYR A 190 -22.85 -1.45 -9.35
CA TYR A 190 -22.68 -1.61 -7.91
C TYR A 190 -22.78 -0.27 -7.19
N VAL A 191 -22.17 0.79 -7.73
CA VAL A 191 -22.25 2.15 -7.16
C VAL A 191 -23.70 2.62 -7.10
N THR A 192 -24.43 2.44 -8.19
CA THR A 192 -25.85 2.81 -8.28
C THR A 192 -26.70 2.11 -7.22
N GLN A 193 -26.48 0.80 -7.04
CA GLN A 193 -27.18 0.02 -6.03
C GLN A 193 -26.82 0.47 -4.61
N LEU A 194 -25.53 0.62 -4.31
CA LEU A 194 -25.04 0.97 -2.98
C LEU A 194 -25.52 2.35 -2.52
N LEU A 195 -25.43 3.37 -3.39
CA LEU A 195 -25.91 4.72 -3.09
C LEU A 195 -27.42 4.74 -2.79
N LYS A 196 -28.20 3.97 -3.55
CA LYS A 196 -29.64 3.81 -3.30
C LYS A 196 -29.91 3.16 -1.94
N GLU A 197 -29.15 2.13 -1.58
CA GLU A 197 -29.28 1.45 -0.28
C GLU A 197 -28.92 2.36 0.90
N LYS A 198 -27.86 3.16 0.75
CA LYS A 198 -27.39 4.12 1.76
C LYS A 198 -28.17 5.44 1.76
N GLN A 199 -29.11 5.63 0.82
CA GLN A 199 -29.86 6.88 0.62
C GLN A 199 -28.95 8.10 0.41
N GLN A 200 -27.86 7.90 -0.34
CA GLN A 200 -26.87 8.92 -0.69
C GLN A 200 -26.78 9.09 -2.21
N SER A 201 -26.05 10.10 -2.64
CA SER A 201 -25.80 10.46 -4.04
C SER A 201 -24.31 10.68 -4.28
N LEU A 202 -23.89 10.64 -5.54
CA LEU A 202 -22.51 10.99 -5.94
C LEU A 202 -22.12 12.42 -5.50
N GLY A 203 -23.08 13.35 -5.54
CA GLY A 203 -22.87 14.73 -5.13
C GLY A 203 -22.52 14.90 -3.65
N ASP A 204 -22.99 13.99 -2.78
CA ASP A 204 -22.64 13.99 -1.35
C ASP A 204 -21.14 13.76 -1.12
N PHE A 205 -20.45 13.18 -2.11
CA PHE A 205 -19.02 12.91 -2.10
C PHE A 205 -18.27 13.73 -3.15
N GLY A 206 -18.84 14.84 -3.62
CA GLY A 206 -18.16 15.74 -4.56
C GLY A 206 -17.92 15.15 -5.96
N ILE A 207 -18.60 14.04 -6.31
CA ILE A 207 -18.50 13.42 -7.63
C ILE A 207 -19.64 13.98 -8.50
N GLU A 208 -19.27 14.60 -9.62
CA GLU A 208 -20.26 15.05 -10.61
C GLU A 208 -20.89 13.84 -11.31
N ASP A 209 -22.22 13.75 -11.25
CA ASP A 209 -22.97 12.84 -12.10
C ASP A 209 -22.82 13.32 -13.55
N LYS A 210 -21.88 12.73 -14.29
CA LYS A 210 -21.76 12.93 -15.74
C LYS A 210 -22.88 12.19 -16.44
N GLY A 211 -24.13 12.53 -16.10
CA GLY A 211 -25.30 12.17 -16.88
C GLY A 211 -25.08 12.59 -18.33
N GLU A 212 -25.29 11.63 -19.22
CA GLU A 212 -25.22 11.71 -20.68
C GLU A 212 -25.09 13.13 -21.24
N ARG A 213 -23.90 13.48 -21.73
CA ARG A 213 -23.77 14.61 -22.67
C ARG A 213 -24.60 14.26 -23.90
N ASN A 214 -25.84 14.76 -23.93
CA ASN A 214 -26.71 14.79 -25.10
C ASN A 214 -25.99 15.40 -26.31
#